data_AF-U6DU07-F1
#
_entry.id   AF-U6DU07-F1
#
_cell.length_a   1.000
_cell.length_b   1.000
_cell.length_c   1.000
_cell.angle_alpha   90.00
_cell.angle_beta   90.00
_cell.angle_gamma   90.00
#
_symmetry.space_group_name_H-M   'P 1'
#
loop_
_entity.id
_entity.type
_entity.pdbx_description
1 polymer ?
#
loop_
_entity_poly.entity_id
_entity_poly.type
_entity_poly.pdbx_seq_one_letter_code
_entity_poly.pdbx_strand_id
1 'polypeptide(L)'
;MDALNRNQGGPGCKTQAMVKKGPLDLIETGKGLKVQTDKPHLVSLGSGRLSTAITLLPLEEGKTVIGSAARDISLQGPGLAPEHCYIENVRGTLTLHPCGNICSIDGLPVRQPTRLTQGCMLCLGQSTFLRFNHPAEAKWMKSMIPAGGRAPGPPYSPGS
;
A
#
# COMPACT_ATOMS: atom_id res chain seq x y z
N MET A 1 -59.01 -7.90 -24.87
CA MET A 1 -59.02 -6.45 -25.07
C MET A 1 -58.62 -5.84 -23.76
N ASP A 2 -57.49 -5.18 -23.50
CA ASP A 2 -56.24 -4.83 -24.17
C ASP A 2 -55.36 -4.36 -22.98
N ALA A 3 -54.15 -4.87 -22.76
CA ALA A 3 -52.89 -4.39 -23.31
C ALA A 3 -52.51 -2.92 -22.95
N LEU A 4 -51.36 -2.80 -22.27
CA LEU A 4 -50.34 -1.72 -22.36
C LEU A 4 -50.68 -0.35 -21.71
N ASN A 5 -49.78 0.54 -21.26
CA ASN A 5 -48.34 0.59 -20.93
C ASN A 5 -47.99 2.10 -20.79
N ARG A 6 -47.23 2.53 -19.77
CA ARG A 6 -46.12 3.53 -19.82
C ARG A 6 -45.73 3.92 -18.37
N ASN A 7 -44.54 3.55 -17.86
CA ASN A 7 -43.19 4.14 -18.06
C ASN A 7 -43.12 5.60 -17.57
N GLN A 8 -42.11 6.12 -16.87
CA GLN A 8 -40.75 5.71 -16.46
C GLN A 8 -40.16 6.88 -15.63
N GLY A 9 -39.08 6.66 -14.87
CA GLY A 9 -38.06 7.70 -14.63
C GLY A 9 -37.48 7.81 -13.23
N GLY A 10 -36.36 7.12 -12.96
CA GLY A 10 -35.37 7.57 -11.96
C GLY A 10 -34.53 8.74 -12.51
N PRO A 11 -33.36 9.11 -11.93
CA PRO A 11 -32.58 8.41 -10.91
C PRO A 11 -32.19 9.27 -9.69
N GLY A 12 -31.70 8.59 -8.65
CA GLY A 12 -31.18 9.20 -7.42
C GLY A 12 -29.93 10.05 -7.66
N CYS A 13 -29.97 11.27 -7.13
CA CYS A 13 -28.77 12.05 -6.89
C CYS A 13 -28.13 11.53 -5.60
N LYS A 14 -27.38 10.42 -5.70
CA LYS A 14 -26.32 10.18 -4.73
C LYS A 14 -25.21 11.12 -5.13
N THR A 15 -25.10 12.25 -4.45
CA THR A 15 -23.95 13.15 -4.52
C THR A 15 -22.73 12.31 -4.16
N GLN A 16 -22.07 11.72 -5.16
CA GLN A 16 -20.73 11.19 -5.00
C GLN A 16 -19.89 12.43 -4.71
N ALA A 17 -19.63 12.67 -3.43
CA ALA A 17 -18.65 13.65 -3.02
C ALA A 17 -17.32 13.17 -3.59
N MET A 18 -16.97 13.69 -4.75
CA MET A 18 -15.68 13.45 -5.40
C MET A 18 -14.65 14.13 -4.51
N VAL A 19 -14.16 13.39 -3.51
CA VAL A 19 -13.08 13.83 -2.63
C VAL A 19 -11.88 14.06 -3.54
N LYS A 20 -11.51 15.33 -3.67
CA LYS A 20 -10.34 15.93 -4.35
C LYS A 20 -9.41 14.92 -5.06
N LYS A 21 -9.21 15.11 -6.38
CA LYS A 21 -8.11 14.48 -7.15
C LYS A 21 -6.74 14.87 -6.57
N GLY A 22 -6.33 14.19 -5.51
CA GLY A 22 -4.94 14.06 -5.10
C GLY A 22 -4.33 12.78 -5.68
N PRO A 23 -3.07 12.47 -5.41
CA PRO A 23 -2.42 11.20 -5.81
C PRO A 23 -2.98 9.96 -5.09
N LEU A 24 -4.04 10.13 -4.29
CA LEU A 24 -4.67 9.10 -3.47
C LEU A 24 -6.16 9.05 -3.81
N ASP A 25 -6.63 7.90 -4.27
CA ASP A 25 -8.05 7.62 -4.50
C ASP A 25 -8.63 6.93 -3.27
N LEU A 26 -9.59 7.57 -2.61
CA LEU A 26 -10.36 6.97 -1.52
C LEU A 26 -11.71 6.49 -2.05
N ILE A 27 -11.96 5.18 -1.96
CA ILE A 27 -13.15 4.53 -2.48
C ILE A 27 -13.92 3.88 -1.32
N GLU A 28 -15.16 4.31 -1.12
CA GLU A 28 -16.06 3.72 -0.13
C GLU A 28 -16.65 2.40 -0.67
N THR A 29 -16.54 1.32 0.10
CA THR A 29 -17.01 -0.02 -0.29
C THR A 29 -18.18 -0.50 0.57
N GLY A 30 -18.98 0.43 1.09
CA GLY A 30 -20.07 0.15 2.05
C GLY A 30 -19.61 0.34 3.49
N LYS A 31 -19.16 -0.74 4.15
CA LYS A 31 -18.66 -0.66 5.56
C LYS A 31 -17.14 -0.42 5.67
N GLY A 32 -16.49 -0.07 4.57
CA GLY A 32 -15.03 0.01 4.51
C GLY A 32 -14.53 1.09 3.56
N LEU A 33 -13.27 1.45 3.76
CA LEU A 33 -12.56 2.41 2.92
C LEU A 33 -11.41 1.68 2.22
N LYS A 34 -11.34 1.84 0.90
CA LYS A 34 -10.25 1.36 0.07
C LYS A 34 -9.44 2.57 -0.38
N VAL A 35 -8.15 2.56 -0.05
CA VAL A 35 -7.20 3.54 -0.56
C VAL A 35 -6.48 2.93 -1.76
N GLN A 36 -6.44 3.64 -2.88
CA GLN A 36 -5.66 3.26 -4.05
C GLN A 36 -4.72 4.40 -4.44
N THR A 37 -3.54 4.03 -4.92
CA THR A 37 -2.56 4.94 -5.48
C THR A 37 -2.02 4.34 -6.77
N ASP A 38 -1.45 5.17 -7.62
CA ASP A 38 -0.70 4.78 -8.81
C ASP A 38 0.82 4.69 -8.54
N LYS A 39 1.33 5.53 -7.63
CA LYS A 39 2.75 5.60 -7.26
C LYS A 39 3.18 4.57 -6.21
N PRO A 40 4.47 4.15 -6.22
CA PRO A 40 5.06 3.37 -5.15
C PRO A 40 4.97 4.07 -3.79
N HIS A 41 4.71 3.31 -2.74
CA HIS A 41 4.57 3.85 -1.39
C HIS A 41 4.84 2.79 -0.33
N LEU A 42 5.18 3.23 0.88
CA LEU A 42 5.17 2.39 2.07
C LEU A 42 3.81 2.52 2.77
N VAL A 43 3.34 1.43 3.36
CA VAL A 43 2.19 1.40 4.26
C VAL A 43 2.71 1.12 5.67
N SER A 44 2.43 2.03 6.58
CA SER A 44 2.73 1.91 8.01
C SER A 44 1.46 1.74 8.81
N LEU A 45 1.47 0.79 9.74
CA LEU A 45 0.44 0.65 10.77
C LEU A 45 0.86 1.35 12.08
N GLY A 46 1.87 2.22 12.02
CA GLY A 46 2.45 2.92 13.17
C GLY A 46 3.43 2.10 14.01
N SER A 47 3.79 2.64 15.17
CA SER A 47 4.92 2.16 16.01
C SER A 47 4.58 1.01 16.97
N GLY A 48 3.49 0.26 16.72
CA GLY A 48 3.16 -0.94 17.49
C GLY A 48 1.66 -1.17 17.67
N ARG A 49 1.32 -2.09 18.58
CA ARG A 49 -0.05 -2.58 18.83
C ARG A 49 -1.06 -1.49 19.23
N LEU A 50 -0.58 -0.37 19.75
CA LEU A 50 -1.43 0.74 20.21
C LEU A 50 -1.71 1.75 19.10
N SER A 51 -1.03 1.65 17.96
CA SER A 51 -1.30 2.57 16.86
C SER A 51 -2.64 2.22 16.21
N THR A 52 -3.43 3.26 15.97
CA THR A 52 -4.78 3.16 15.44
C THR A 52 -4.88 3.66 14.00
N ALA A 53 -3.85 4.35 13.50
CA ALA A 53 -3.84 4.98 12.20
C ALA A 53 -3.02 4.16 11.18
N ILE A 54 -3.49 4.18 9.93
CA ILE A 54 -2.75 3.66 8.78
C ILE A 54 -2.20 4.85 8.01
N THR A 55 -0.89 4.84 7.74
CA THR A 55 -0.21 5.91 7.00
C THR A 55 0.32 5.38 5.68
N LEU A 56 0.04 6.08 4.59
CA LEU A 56 0.66 5.85 3.29
C LEU A 56 1.78 6.89 3.11
N LEU A 57 2.98 6.41 2.80
CA LEU A 57 4.18 7.22 2.65
C LEU A 57 4.66 7.10 1.19
N PRO A 58 4.36 8.08 0.33
CA PRO A 58 4.75 8.05 -1.08
C PRO A 58 6.28 7.97 -1.25
N LEU A 59 6.72 7.26 -2.28
CA LEU A 59 8.12 7.17 -2.67
C LEU A 59 8.29 7.80 -4.06
N GLU A 60 8.58 9.10 -4.07
CA GLU A 60 8.81 9.89 -5.27
C GLU A 60 10.15 9.53 -5.94
N GLU A 61 10.39 10.02 -7.15
CA GLU A 61 11.68 9.81 -7.84
C GLU A 61 12.83 10.47 -7.08
N GLY A 62 13.99 9.80 -7.06
CA GLY A 62 15.17 10.21 -6.30
C GLY A 62 15.32 9.47 -4.98
N LYS A 63 15.87 10.15 -3.97
CA LYS A 63 16.26 9.56 -2.70
C LYS A 63 15.29 9.94 -1.59
N THR A 64 14.82 8.96 -0.83
CA THR A 64 13.98 9.14 0.36
C THR A 64 14.70 8.58 1.59
N VAL A 65 15.11 9.44 2.51
CA VAL A 65 15.79 9.08 3.76
C VAL A 65 14.77 8.73 4.85
N ILE A 66 15.00 7.61 5.54
CA ILE A 66 14.11 7.06 6.55
C ILE A 66 14.88 6.86 7.86
N GLY A 67 14.29 7.24 8.99
CA GLY A 67 14.89 7.08 10.30
C GLY A 67 14.08 7.76 11.40
N SER A 68 14.61 7.82 12.62
CA SER A 68 13.89 8.44 13.75
C SER A 68 13.88 9.95 13.70
N ALA A 69 14.88 10.57 13.07
CA ALA A 69 14.98 12.01 12.87
C ALA A 69 15.26 12.37 11.40
N ALA A 70 14.89 11.49 10.47
CA ALA A 70 15.08 11.71 9.04
C ALA A 70 14.15 12.83 8.54
N ARG A 71 14.63 13.54 7.51
CA ARG A 71 13.91 14.67 6.91
C ARG A 71 12.70 14.26 6.09
N ASP A 72 12.80 13.13 5.37
CA ASP A 72 11.75 12.73 4.43
C ASP A 72 10.69 11.85 5.12
N ILE A 73 11.11 10.77 5.78
CA ILE A 73 10.21 9.88 6.52
C ILE A 73 10.75 9.65 7.93
N SER A 74 10.16 10.34 8.91
CA SER A 74 10.42 10.10 10.33
C SER A 74 9.49 9.00 10.87
N LEU A 75 10.08 7.95 11.45
CA LEU A 75 9.35 6.84 12.07
C LEU A 75 9.78 6.69 13.53
N GLN A 76 8.91 6.06 14.33
CA GLN A 76 9.24 5.74 15.71
C GLN A 76 9.31 4.22 15.90
N GLY A 77 10.33 3.77 16.60
CA GLY A 77 10.48 2.38 16.97
C GLY A 77 11.84 2.05 17.59
N PRO A 78 11.91 0.94 18.34
CA PRO A 78 13.15 0.49 18.98
C PRO A 78 14.20 0.11 17.94
N GLY A 79 15.45 0.57 18.17
CA GLY A 79 16.59 0.29 17.30
C GLY A 79 16.64 1.11 16.01
N LEU A 80 15.80 2.15 15.86
CA LEU A 80 15.80 3.01 14.68
C LEU A 80 16.75 4.21 14.83
N ALA A 81 17.88 4.16 14.12
CA ALA A 81 18.83 5.27 14.00
C ALA A 81 18.20 6.56 13.40
N PRO A 82 18.78 7.76 13.67
CA PRO A 82 18.30 9.05 13.13
C PRO A 82 18.16 9.07 11.61
N GLU A 83 19.19 8.60 10.91
CA GLU A 83 19.18 8.25 9.50
C GLU A 83 19.47 6.74 9.38
N HIS A 84 18.42 5.95 9.21
CA HIS A 84 18.51 4.50 9.32
C HIS A 84 18.85 3.84 7.98
N CYS A 85 18.13 4.23 6.95
CA CYS A 85 18.30 3.76 5.59
C CYS A 85 17.79 4.82 4.62
N TYR A 86 17.97 4.60 3.33
CA TYR A 86 17.22 5.32 2.31
C TYR A 86 16.69 4.37 1.26
N ILE A 87 15.61 4.79 0.61
CA ILE A 87 15.10 4.16 -0.60
C ILE A 87 15.43 5.08 -1.76
N GLU A 88 16.09 4.54 -2.78
CA GLU A 88 16.32 5.23 -4.04
C GLU A 88 15.32 4.73 -5.07
N ASN A 89 14.57 5.65 -5.68
CA ASN A 89 13.66 5.38 -6.77
C ASN A 89 14.23 5.94 -8.07
N VAL A 90 14.74 5.06 -8.91
CA VAL A 90 15.25 5.41 -10.24
C VAL A 90 14.27 4.89 -11.27
N ARG A 91 13.50 5.80 -11.88
CA ARG A 91 12.53 5.46 -12.95
C ARG A 91 11.57 4.32 -12.57
N GLY A 92 11.13 4.27 -11.31
CA GLY A 92 10.20 3.25 -10.81
C GLY A 92 10.87 1.94 -10.36
N THR A 93 12.20 1.85 -10.38
CA THR A 93 12.95 0.78 -9.70
C THR A 93 13.37 1.28 -8.33
N LEU A 94 12.87 0.65 -7.28
CA LEU A 94 13.10 1.06 -5.90
C LEU A 94 14.10 0.13 -5.22
N THR A 95 15.15 0.71 -4.66
CA THR A 95 16.23 -0.01 -4.00
C THR A 95 16.37 0.49 -2.57
N LEU A 96 16.37 -0.43 -1.60
CA LEU A 96 16.66 -0.13 -0.20
C LEU A 96 18.17 -0.16 0.03
N HIS A 97 18.71 0.89 0.65
CA HIS A 97 20.10 1.01 1.02
C HIS A 97 20.23 1.06 2.55
N PRO A 98 20.70 -0.02 3.20
CA PRO A 98 20.95 -0.01 4.64
C PRO A 98 22.21 0.82 4.94
N CYS A 99 22.08 1.87 5.77
CA CYS A 99 23.20 2.74 6.15
C CYS A 99 24.08 2.13 7.26
N GLY A 100 24.42 0.84 7.14
CA GLY A 100 25.07 0.06 8.20
C GLY A 100 24.12 -0.35 9.35
N ASN A 101 22.84 -0.01 9.24
CA ASN A 101 21.82 -0.33 10.24
C ASN A 101 21.06 -1.63 9.92
N ILE A 102 20.37 -2.17 10.93
CA ILE A 102 19.60 -3.42 10.82
C ILE A 102 18.35 -3.19 9.97
N CYS A 103 18.37 -3.75 8.77
CA CYS A 103 17.21 -3.82 7.87
C CYS A 103 16.94 -5.29 7.50
N SER A 104 15.67 -5.64 7.33
CA SER A 104 15.29 -6.90 6.70
C SER A 104 14.13 -6.72 5.72
N ILE A 105 14.08 -7.60 4.72
CA ILE A 105 13.01 -7.72 3.74
C ILE A 105 12.47 -9.13 3.84
N ASP A 106 11.17 -9.27 4.09
CA ASP A 106 10.47 -10.55 4.26
C ASP A 106 11.15 -11.47 5.30
N GLY A 107 11.70 -10.86 6.36
CA GLY A 107 12.42 -11.54 7.44
C GLY A 107 13.90 -11.85 7.15
N LEU A 108 14.37 -11.64 5.92
CA LEU A 108 15.77 -11.87 5.55
C LEU A 108 16.61 -10.60 5.75
N PRO A 109 17.77 -10.69 6.43
CA PRO A 109 18.60 -9.53 6.70
C PRO A 109 19.19 -8.94 5.40
N VAL A 110 19.17 -7.62 5.31
CA VAL A 110 19.67 -6.85 4.16
C VAL A 110 20.91 -6.09 4.58
N ARG A 111 22.05 -6.41 3.95
CA ARG A 111 23.36 -5.80 4.24
C ARG A 111 23.92 -4.97 3.09
N GLN A 112 23.30 -5.03 1.92
CA GLN A 112 23.72 -4.34 0.71
C GLN A 112 22.49 -3.77 -0.01
N PRO A 113 22.68 -2.83 -0.95
CA PRO A 113 21.58 -2.30 -1.75
C PRO A 113 20.73 -3.43 -2.35
N THR A 114 19.43 -3.43 -2.04
CA THR A 114 18.53 -4.53 -2.43
C THR A 114 17.26 -3.96 -3.05
N ARG A 115 16.93 -4.44 -4.26
CA ARG A 115 15.73 -4.05 -4.98
C ARG A 115 14.48 -4.51 -4.22
N LEU A 116 13.55 -3.59 -4.03
CA LEU A 116 12.24 -3.86 -3.46
C LEU A 116 11.31 -4.43 -4.53
N THR A 117 10.45 -5.36 -4.12
CA THR A 117 9.43 -5.97 -4.98
C THR A 117 8.07 -5.80 -4.36
N GLN A 118 7.05 -5.67 -5.22
CA GLN A 118 5.69 -5.47 -4.77
C GLN A 118 5.27 -6.45 -3.66
N GLY A 119 4.84 -5.89 -2.53
CA GLY A 119 4.22 -6.60 -1.42
C GLY A 119 5.19 -7.03 -0.34
N CYS A 120 6.51 -6.83 -0.51
CA CYS A 120 7.49 -7.20 0.50
C CYS A 120 7.30 -6.40 1.80
N MET A 121 7.61 -7.05 2.91
CA MET A 121 7.57 -6.49 4.25
C MET A 121 8.97 -6.04 4.66
N LEU A 122 9.12 -4.75 4.93
CA LEU A 122 10.35 -4.18 5.48
C LEU A 122 10.27 -4.22 7.01
N CYS A 123 11.36 -4.61 7.66
CA CYS A 123 11.57 -4.34 9.08
C CYS A 123 12.83 -3.49 9.24
N LEU A 124 12.68 -2.33 9.89
CA LEU A 124 13.77 -1.42 10.22
C LEU A 124 14.00 -1.47 11.74
N GLY A 125 15.26 -1.49 12.17
CA GLY A 125 15.60 -1.65 13.58
C GLY A 125 15.13 -2.99 14.14
N GLN A 126 14.38 -2.96 15.25
CA GLN A 126 13.90 -4.18 15.90
C GLN A 126 12.44 -4.51 15.59
N SER A 127 11.58 -3.49 15.39
CA SER A 127 10.13 -3.72 15.28
C SER A 127 9.37 -2.66 14.48
N THR A 128 10.04 -1.92 13.59
CA THR A 128 9.35 -0.95 12.71
C THR A 128 9.04 -1.63 11.38
N PHE A 129 7.80 -2.09 11.23
CA PHE A 129 7.34 -2.81 10.05
C PHE A 129 6.62 -1.90 9.05
N LEU A 130 6.96 -2.05 7.78
CA LEU A 130 6.37 -1.33 6.67
C LEU A 130 6.05 -2.30 5.55
N ARG A 131 4.90 -2.16 4.90
CA ARG A 131 4.62 -2.90 3.67
C ARG A 131 4.96 -2.03 2.47
N PHE A 132 5.79 -2.54 1.58
CA PHE A 132 6.06 -1.85 0.32
C PHE A 132 4.97 -2.19 -0.70
N ASN A 133 4.42 -1.14 -1.32
CA ASN A 133 3.44 -1.24 -2.39
C ASN A 133 3.97 -0.60 -3.68
N HIS A 134 4.01 -1.36 -4.77
CA HIS A 134 4.31 -0.88 -6.12
C HIS A 134 3.13 -1.20 -7.06
N PRO A 135 2.17 -0.27 -7.25
CA PRO A 135 0.96 -0.54 -8.03
C PRO A 135 1.21 -0.94 -9.49
N ALA A 136 2.24 -0.38 -10.14
CA ALA A 136 2.57 -0.72 -11.53
C ALA A 136 3.17 -2.13 -11.62
N GLU A 137 4.11 -2.49 -10.75
CA GLU A 137 4.64 -3.85 -10.67
C GLU A 137 3.52 -4.86 -10.33
N ALA A 138 2.59 -4.51 -9.42
CA ALA A 138 1.43 -5.33 -9.10
C ALA A 138 0.53 -5.61 -10.30
N LYS A 139 0.26 -4.59 -11.13
CA LYS A 139 -0.55 -4.73 -12.35
C LYS A 139 0.15 -5.65 -13.35
N TRP A 140 1.46 -5.48 -13.55
CA TRP A 140 2.26 -6.35 -14.41
C TRP A 140 2.24 -7.81 -13.92
N MET A 141 2.49 -8.05 -12.63
CA MET A 141 2.42 -9.38 -12.02
C MET A 141 1.06 -10.05 -12.26
N LYS A 142 -0.04 -9.33 -12.04
CA LYS A 142 -1.40 -9.84 -12.27
C LYS A 142 -1.66 -10.23 -13.73
N SER A 143 -1.07 -9.51 -14.68
CA SER A 143 -1.23 -9.80 -16.11
C SER A 143 -0.51 -11.09 -16.54
N MET A 144 0.48 -11.54 -15.77
CA MET A 144 1.21 -12.78 -16.03
C MET A 144 0.56 -14.03 -15.43
N ILE A 145 -0.42 -13.88 -14.53
CA ILE A 145 -1.14 -15.02 -13.94
C ILE A 145 -2.20 -15.51 -14.94
N PRO A 146 -2.13 -16.75 -15.45
CA PRO A 146 -3.14 -17.30 -16.33
C PRO A 146 -4.52 -17.31 -15.63
N ALA A 147 -5.58 -17.02 -16.37
CA ALA A 147 -6.95 -16.90 -15.83
C ALA A 147 -7.47 -18.14 -15.08
N GLY A 148 -6.84 -19.31 -15.23
CA GLY A 148 -7.21 -20.57 -14.58
C GLY A 148 -6.82 -20.74 -13.11
N GLY A 149 -6.10 -19.77 -12.50
CA GLY A 149 -5.68 -19.84 -11.09
C GLY A 149 -6.64 -19.22 -10.07
N ARG A 150 -7.74 -18.60 -10.51
CA ARG A 150 -8.76 -18.08 -9.58
C ARG A 150 -9.66 -19.23 -9.14
N ALA A 151 -9.22 -20.01 -8.15
CA ALA A 151 -10.15 -20.88 -7.43
C ALA A 151 -11.27 -19.99 -6.85
N PRO A 152 -12.54 -20.23 -7.17
CA PRO A 152 -13.64 -19.60 -6.45
C PRO A 152 -13.47 -19.98 -4.98
N GLY A 153 -13.38 -18.98 -4.09
CA GLY A 153 -13.49 -19.24 -2.66
C GLY A 153 -14.81 -19.97 -2.39
N PRO A 154 -14.86 -20.91 -1.44
CA PRO A 154 -16.09 -21.62 -1.15
C PRO A 154 -17.21 -20.62 -0.80
N PRO A 155 -18.45 -20.83 -1.30
CA PRO A 155 -19.57 -19.98 -0.94
C PRO A 155 -19.76 -20.02 0.58
N TYR A 156 -19.83 -18.84 1.18
CA TYR A 156 -20.13 -18.68 2.60
C TYR A 156 -21.58 -19.09 2.85
N SER A 157 -21.77 -20.22 3.53
CA SER A 157 -23.07 -20.64 4.04
C SER A 157 -23.26 -20.07 5.45
N PRO A 158 -24.20 -19.15 5.68
CA PRO A 158 -24.57 -18.77 7.04
C PRO A 158 -25.25 -20.00 7.71
N GLY A 159 -24.67 -20.45 8.81
CA GLY A 159 -25.19 -21.57 9.60
C GLY A 159 -26.60 -21.27 10.13
N SER A 160 -27.40 -22.34 10.18
CA SER A 160 -28.77 -22.41 10.71
C SER A 160 -28.87 -22.17 12.20
#